data_AF-A0A1F9BRF8-F1
#
_entry.id   AF-A0A1F9BRF8-F1
#
_cell.length_a   1.000
_cell.length_b   1.000
_cell.length_c   1.000
_cell.angle_alpha   90.00
_cell.angle_beta   90.00
_cell.angle_gamma   90.00
#
_symmetry.space_group_name_H-M   'P 1'
#
loop_
_entity.id
_entity.type
_entity.pdbx_description
1 polymer ?
#
loop_
_entity_poly.entity_id
_entity_poly.type
_entity_poly.pdbx_seq_one_letter_code
_entity_poly.pdbx_strand_id
1 'polypeptide(L)'
;MDRHFLEFWGKALLEAAKSQKQLEDLAGWMQRGFFSFQDFTHLFKSSYGLDTTDEDSPDYLTLWKKAEEDFRESFRDYLNLLGMVPREEYAALARKYEEVNEKVAEQEETIKHLRMLLEEKGMGLEATTLEFQRLIKKQGEQLQKFIKGLGESAKPEDPPA
;
A
#
# COMPACT_ATOMS: atom_id res chain seq x y z
N MET A 1 -26.16 -0.18 -1.59
CA MET A 1 -26.86 -0.92 -2.66
C MET A 1 -28.37 -0.76 -2.50
N ASP A 2 -29.02 -0.18 -3.50
CA ASP A 2 -30.46 0.06 -3.52
C ASP A 2 -31.24 -1.01 -4.32
N ARG A 3 -32.57 -0.98 -4.22
CA ARG A 3 -33.46 -1.94 -4.89
C ARG A 3 -33.50 -1.75 -6.42
N HIS A 4 -33.43 -0.53 -6.91
CA HIS A 4 -33.50 -0.19 -8.33
C HIS A 4 -32.28 -0.73 -9.08
N PHE A 5 -31.11 -0.64 -8.45
CA PHE A 5 -29.87 -1.27 -8.89
C PHE A 5 -30.02 -2.78 -9.04
N LEU A 6 -30.51 -3.47 -8.01
CA LEU A 6 -30.68 -4.93 -8.07
C LEU A 6 -31.71 -5.36 -9.11
N GLU A 7 -32.80 -4.60 -9.24
CA GLU A 7 -33.82 -4.84 -10.27
C GLU A 7 -33.24 -4.68 -11.68
N PHE A 8 -32.49 -3.61 -11.91
CA PHE A 8 -31.77 -3.40 -13.16
C PHE A 8 -30.76 -4.51 -13.43
N TRP A 9 -29.91 -4.87 -12.45
CA TRP A 9 -28.92 -5.94 -12.57
C TRP A 9 -29.55 -7.30 -12.85
N GLY A 10 -30.67 -7.63 -12.21
CA GLY A 10 -31.42 -8.84 -12.50
C GLY A 10 -31.88 -8.87 -13.96
N LYS A 11 -32.53 -7.80 -14.45
CA LYS A 11 -33.02 -7.72 -15.82
C LYS A 11 -31.88 -7.69 -16.84
N ALA A 12 -30.82 -6.93 -16.57
CA ALA A 12 -29.66 -6.79 -17.46
C ALA A 12 -28.92 -8.11 -17.65
N LEU A 13 -28.72 -8.89 -16.58
CA LEU A 13 -28.09 -10.21 -16.67
C LEU A 13 -28.97 -11.23 -17.41
N LEU A 14 -30.30 -11.16 -17.23
CA LEU A 14 -31.23 -11.99 -17.99
C LEU A 14 -31.21 -11.64 -19.48
N GLU A 15 -31.13 -10.35 -19.83
CA GLU A 15 -31.01 -9.91 -21.23
C GLU A 15 -29.67 -10.35 -21.84
N ALA A 16 -28.57 -10.13 -21.11
CA ALA A 16 -27.24 -10.56 -21.52
C ALA A 16 -27.14 -12.08 -21.71
N ALA A 17 -27.89 -12.87 -20.95
CA ALA A 17 -27.91 -14.32 -21.08
C ALA A 17 -28.58 -14.82 -22.39
N LYS A 18 -29.37 -13.98 -23.07
CA LYS A 18 -30.07 -14.40 -24.30
C LYS A 18 -29.14 -14.56 -25.49
N SER A 19 -28.05 -13.78 -25.57
CA SER A 19 -27.07 -13.90 -26.66
C SER A 19 -25.74 -13.22 -26.33
N GLN A 20 -24.67 -13.64 -27.00
CA GLN A 20 -23.36 -12.99 -26.90
C GLN A 20 -23.42 -11.50 -27.29
N LYS A 21 -24.23 -11.14 -28.28
CA LYS A 21 -24.45 -9.74 -28.68
C LYS A 21 -24.99 -8.91 -27.52
N GLN A 22 -25.98 -9.42 -26.78
CA GLN A 22 -26.55 -8.72 -25.63
C GLN A 22 -25.53 -8.53 -24.48
N LEU A 23 -24.61 -9.48 -24.30
CA LEU A 23 -23.49 -9.31 -23.37
C LEU A 23 -22.52 -8.22 -23.83
N GLU A 24 -22.20 -8.18 -25.12
CA GLU A 24 -21.34 -7.13 -25.72
C GLU A 24 -22.00 -5.74 -25.63
N ASP A 25 -23.31 -5.67 -25.85
CA ASP A 25 -24.10 -4.45 -25.74
C ASP A 25 -24.15 -3.96 -24.28
N LEU A 26 -24.29 -4.86 -23.29
CA LEU A 26 -24.19 -4.52 -21.86
C LEU A 26 -22.80 -3.98 -21.50
N ALA A 27 -21.74 -4.67 -21.96
CA ALA A 27 -20.37 -4.23 -21.72
C ALA A 27 -20.10 -2.86 -22.36
N GLY A 28 -20.61 -2.64 -23.58
CA GLY A 28 -20.56 -1.36 -24.26
C GLY A 28 -21.30 -0.27 -23.47
N TRP A 29 -22.49 -0.56 -22.95
CA TRP A 29 -23.29 0.38 -22.16
C TRP A 29 -22.56 0.83 -20.89
N MET A 30 -21.92 -0.11 -20.19
CA MET A 30 -21.11 0.16 -19.00
C MET A 30 -19.85 1.00 -19.31
N GLN A 31 -19.23 0.81 -20.48
CA GLN A 31 -17.98 1.50 -20.85
C GLN A 31 -18.18 2.85 -21.53
N ARG A 32 -19.18 2.95 -22.42
CA ARG A 32 -19.41 4.12 -23.27
C ARG A 32 -20.50 5.05 -22.73
N GLY A 33 -21.19 4.63 -21.67
CA GLY A 33 -22.14 5.45 -20.92
C GLY A 33 -23.60 5.09 -21.17
N PHE A 34 -24.44 5.54 -20.23
CA PHE A 34 -25.84 5.17 -20.02
C PHE A 34 -26.82 5.45 -21.19
N PHE A 35 -26.35 6.05 -22.29
CA PHE A 35 -27.15 6.37 -23.49
C PHE A 35 -26.76 5.57 -24.74
N SER A 36 -25.72 4.73 -24.65
CA SER A 36 -25.08 4.15 -25.84
C SER A 36 -25.83 2.96 -26.45
N PHE A 37 -26.70 2.31 -25.68
CA PHE A 37 -27.50 1.16 -26.12
C PHE A 37 -28.95 1.30 -25.65
N GLN A 38 -29.90 1.29 -26.58
CA GLN A 38 -31.31 1.61 -26.30
C GLN A 38 -31.95 0.59 -25.35
N ASP A 39 -31.66 -0.70 -25.50
CA ASP A 39 -32.25 -1.77 -24.67
C ASP A 39 -31.88 -1.61 -23.18
N PHE A 40 -30.60 -1.40 -22.88
CA PHE A 40 -30.13 -1.19 -21.51
C PHE A 40 -30.50 0.18 -20.95
N THR A 41 -30.56 1.21 -21.81
CA THR A 41 -31.10 2.52 -21.44
C THR A 41 -32.57 2.41 -21.01
N HIS A 42 -33.38 1.65 -21.75
CA HIS A 42 -34.79 1.42 -21.41
C HIS A 42 -34.92 0.61 -20.11
N LEU A 43 -34.12 -0.45 -19.93
CA LEU A 43 -34.10 -1.20 -18.67
C LEU A 43 -33.71 -0.31 -17.48
N PHE A 44 -32.76 0.59 -17.66
CA PHE A 44 -32.36 1.56 -16.64
C PHE A 44 -33.50 2.51 -16.31
N LYS A 45 -34.11 3.15 -17.31
CA LYS A 45 -35.25 4.05 -17.11
C LYS A 45 -36.41 3.35 -16.41
N SER A 46 -36.74 2.12 -16.82
CA SER A 46 -37.78 1.30 -16.20
C SER A 46 -37.48 1.00 -14.74
N SER A 47 -36.23 0.64 -14.43
CA SER A 47 -35.84 0.24 -13.07
C SER A 47 -35.79 1.42 -12.11
N TYR A 48 -35.48 2.63 -12.61
CA TYR A 48 -35.41 3.87 -11.81
C TYR A 48 -36.68 4.74 -11.90
N GLY A 49 -37.73 4.28 -12.59
CA GLY A 49 -39.00 5.02 -12.72
C GLY A 49 -38.92 6.27 -13.61
N LEU A 50 -37.94 6.34 -14.51
CA LEU A 50 -37.77 7.44 -15.45
C LEU A 50 -38.71 7.32 -16.66
N ASP A 51 -39.21 6.12 -16.96
CA ASP A 51 -40.17 5.89 -18.06
C ASP A 51 -41.53 6.57 -17.84
N THR A 52 -41.86 6.93 -16.60
CA THR A 52 -43.12 7.61 -16.25
C THR A 52 -42.99 9.14 -16.24
N THR A 53 -41.80 9.67 -16.51
CA THR A 53 -41.51 11.10 -16.48
C THR A 53 -41.34 11.62 -17.89
N ASP A 54 -41.94 12.76 -18.20
CA ASP A 54 -41.79 13.42 -19.51
C ASP A 54 -40.35 13.88 -19.70
N GLU A 55 -39.71 13.46 -20.81
CA GLU A 55 -38.32 13.80 -21.13
C GLU A 55 -38.10 15.30 -21.35
N ASP A 56 -39.15 16.02 -21.74
CA ASP A 56 -39.12 17.46 -21.94
C ASP A 56 -39.35 18.24 -20.63
N SER A 57 -39.61 17.55 -19.52
CA SER A 57 -39.77 18.21 -18.23
C SER A 57 -38.42 18.68 -17.67
N PRO A 58 -38.35 19.87 -17.06
CA PRO A 58 -37.13 20.35 -16.42
C PRO A 58 -36.65 19.44 -15.27
N ASP A 59 -37.55 18.63 -14.71
CA ASP A 59 -37.28 17.68 -13.64
C ASP A 59 -36.69 16.34 -14.14
N TYR A 60 -36.80 16.03 -15.43
CA TYR A 60 -36.26 14.79 -15.99
C TYR A 60 -34.75 14.72 -15.86
N LEU A 61 -34.06 15.83 -16.16
CA LEU A 61 -32.60 15.88 -16.08
C LEU A 61 -32.09 15.72 -14.63
N THR A 62 -32.83 16.23 -13.65
CA THR A 62 -32.46 16.11 -12.23
C THR A 62 -32.69 14.70 -11.72
N LEU A 63 -33.81 14.07 -12.09
CA LEU A 63 -34.11 12.67 -11.79
C LEU A 63 -33.11 11.72 -12.45
N TRP A 64 -32.73 11.98 -13.71
CA TRP A 64 -31.71 11.21 -14.42
C TRP A 64 -30.36 11.25 -13.70
N LYS A 65 -29.88 12.45 -13.35
CA LYS A 65 -28.60 12.61 -12.63
C LYS A 65 -28.61 11.88 -11.30
N LYS A 66 -29.72 11.97 -10.56
CA LYS A 66 -29.88 11.26 -9.29
C LYS A 66 -29.84 9.75 -9.49
N ALA A 67 -30.57 9.22 -10.47
CA ALA A 67 -30.55 7.79 -10.79
C ALA A 67 -29.14 7.31 -11.18
N GLU A 68 -28.39 8.12 -11.93
CA GLU A 68 -27.00 7.82 -12.30
C GLU A 68 -26.06 7.81 -11.09
N GLU A 69 -26.21 8.77 -10.17
CA GLU A 69 -25.46 8.84 -8.91
C GLU A 69 -25.75 7.63 -8.01
N ASP A 70 -27.04 7.34 -7.77
CA ASP A 70 -27.49 6.20 -6.97
C ASP A 70 -26.98 4.88 -7.56
N PHE A 71 -27.04 4.73 -8.89
CA PHE A 71 -26.52 3.55 -9.59
C PHE A 71 -25.01 3.39 -9.39
N ARG A 72 -24.23 4.47 -9.53
CA ARG A 72 -22.76 4.42 -9.36
C ARG A 72 -22.37 4.05 -7.94
N GLU A 73 -23.07 4.58 -6.95
CA GLU A 73 -22.84 4.24 -5.55
C GLU A 73 -23.16 2.76 -5.29
N SER A 74 -24.33 2.30 -5.72
CA SER A 74 -24.73 0.89 -5.60
C SER A 74 -23.80 -0.06 -6.36
N PHE A 75 -23.29 0.33 -7.52
CA PHE A 75 -22.33 -0.48 -8.27
C PHE A 75 -20.99 -0.60 -7.54
N ARG A 76 -20.52 0.49 -6.91
CA ARG A 76 -19.31 0.44 -6.07
C ARG A 76 -19.51 -0.47 -4.87
N ASP A 77 -20.64 -0.37 -4.18
CA ASP A 77 -20.99 -1.26 -3.07
C ASP A 77 -21.00 -2.73 -3.49
N TYR A 78 -21.56 -3.02 -4.67
CA TYR A 78 -21.58 -4.37 -5.23
C TYR A 78 -20.18 -4.91 -5.50
N LEU A 79 -19.30 -4.10 -6.11
CA LEU A 79 -17.91 -4.49 -6.34
C LEU A 79 -17.16 -4.73 -5.02
N ASN A 80 -17.35 -3.84 -4.04
CA ASN A 80 -16.76 -3.98 -2.71
C ASN A 80 -17.21 -5.27 -2.01
N LEU A 81 -18.50 -5.63 -2.12
CA LEU A 81 -19.03 -6.88 -1.56
C LEU A 81 -18.34 -8.11 -2.18
N LEU A 82 -18.02 -8.06 -3.47
CA LEU A 82 -17.30 -9.13 -4.17
C LEU A 82 -15.77 -9.06 -4.00
N GLY A 83 -15.26 -8.08 -3.23
CA GLY A 83 -13.82 -7.85 -3.08
C GLY A 83 -13.14 -7.39 -4.38
N MET A 84 -13.90 -6.87 -5.34
CA MET A 84 -13.39 -6.36 -6.60
C MET A 84 -13.01 -4.89 -6.45
N VAL A 85 -11.79 -4.55 -6.88
CA VAL A 85 -11.26 -3.19 -6.82
C VAL A 85 -11.18 -2.62 -8.25
N PRO A 86 -11.53 -1.33 -8.47
CA PRO A 86 -11.35 -0.70 -9.75
C PRO A 86 -9.92 -0.84 -10.29
N ARG A 87 -9.80 -1.06 -11.61
CA ARG A 87 -8.48 -1.26 -12.27
C ARG A 87 -7.53 -0.08 -12.06
N GLU A 88 -8.08 1.13 -11.97
CA GLU A 88 -7.29 2.35 -11.73
C GLU A 88 -6.65 2.34 -10.33
N GLU A 89 -7.41 1.96 -9.31
CA GLU A 89 -6.90 1.80 -7.94
C GLU A 89 -5.85 0.69 -7.87
N TYR A 90 -6.09 -0.44 -8.56
CA TYR A 90 -5.10 -1.50 -8.69
C TYR A 90 -3.82 -1.02 -9.39
N ALA A 91 -3.94 -0.28 -10.50
CA ALA A 91 -2.79 0.25 -11.24
C ALA A 91 -2.02 1.29 -10.42
N ALA A 92 -2.71 2.14 -9.66
CA ALA A 92 -2.09 3.08 -8.74
C ALA A 92 -1.33 2.36 -7.62
N LEU A 93 -1.91 1.29 -7.07
CA LEU A 93 -1.26 0.46 -6.08
C LEU A 93 -0.02 -0.24 -6.65
N ALA A 94 -0.12 -0.80 -7.87
CA ALA A 94 1.00 -1.44 -8.55
C ALA A 94 2.18 -0.48 -8.77
N ARG A 95 1.91 0.76 -9.21
CA ARG A 95 2.94 1.80 -9.35
C ARG A 95 3.62 2.15 -8.02
N LYS A 96 2.83 2.29 -6.94
CA LYS A 96 3.39 2.55 -5.61
C LYS A 96 4.26 1.38 -5.13
N TYR A 97 3.84 0.15 -5.43
CA TYR A 97 4.62 -1.04 -5.09
C TYR A 97 5.96 -1.06 -5.83
N GLU A 98 5.98 -0.70 -7.12
CA GLU A 98 7.22 -0.55 -7.89
C GLU A 98 8.13 0.54 -7.30
N GLU A 99 7.60 1.73 -7.01
CA GLU A 99 8.37 2.84 -6.42
C GLU A 99 8.97 2.49 -5.05
N VAL A 100 8.21 1.77 -4.21
CA VAL A 100 8.71 1.32 -2.91
C VAL A 100 9.81 0.29 -3.06
N ASN A 101 9.68 -0.66 -3.99
CA ASN A 101 10.71 -1.66 -4.23
C ASN A 101 12.01 -1.05 -4.76
N GLU A 102 11.91 -0.04 -5.64
CA GLU A 102 13.08 0.70 -6.12
C GLU A 102 13.81 1.40 -4.97
N LYS A 103 13.07 2.10 -4.09
CA LYS A 103 13.64 2.72 -2.89
C LYS A 103 14.28 1.70 -1.94
N VAL A 104 13.68 0.53 -1.77
CA VAL A 104 14.25 -0.54 -0.95
C VAL A 104 15.57 -1.01 -1.56
N ALA A 105 15.64 -1.21 -2.88
CA ALA A 105 16.87 -1.62 -3.55
C ALA A 105 17.99 -0.57 -3.39
N GLU A 106 17.69 0.72 -3.59
CA GLU A 106 18.64 1.82 -3.38
C GLU A 106 19.14 1.90 -1.93
N GLN A 107 18.23 1.74 -0.97
CA GLN A 107 18.57 1.72 0.44
C GLN A 107 19.44 0.52 0.80
N GLU A 108 19.15 -0.67 0.27
CA GLU A 108 19.97 -1.86 0.48
C GLU A 108 21.38 -1.70 -0.10
N GLU A 109 21.51 -1.10 -1.28
CA GLU A 109 22.81 -0.79 -1.88
C GLU A 109 23.59 0.22 -1.03
N THR A 110 22.92 1.28 -0.59
CA THR A 110 23.52 2.30 0.29
C THR A 110 23.99 1.68 1.61
N ILE A 111 23.18 0.82 2.22
CA ILE A 111 23.52 0.11 3.46
C ILE A 111 24.74 -0.80 3.24
N LYS A 112 24.79 -1.55 2.13
CA LYS A 112 25.95 -2.38 1.78
C LYS A 112 27.21 -1.54 1.63
N HIS A 113 27.13 -0.43 0.91
CA HIS A 113 28.25 0.49 0.73
C HIS A 113 28.74 1.10 2.05
N LEU A 114 27.81 1.56 2.90
CA LEU A 114 28.16 2.09 4.21
C LEU A 114 28.80 1.04 5.11
N ARG A 115 28.33 -0.22 5.06
CA ARG A 115 28.95 -1.34 5.79
C ARG A 115 30.38 -1.59 5.31
N MET A 116 30.61 -1.63 4.01
CA MET A 116 31.98 -1.76 3.46
C MET A 116 32.89 -0.61 3.90
N LEU A 117 32.42 0.64 3.86
CA LEU A 117 33.20 1.79 4.33
C LEU A 117 33.52 1.73 5.83
N LEU A 118 32.60 1.23 6.66
CA LEU A 118 32.84 1.03 8.09
C LEU A 118 33.90 -0.04 8.34
N GLU A 119 33.84 -1.15 7.59
CA GLU A 119 34.86 -2.21 7.64
C GLU A 119 36.23 -1.69 7.19
N GLU A 120 36.30 -0.98 6.06
CA GLU A 120 37.54 -0.40 5.51
C GLU A 120 38.19 0.60 6.47
N LYS A 121 37.38 1.45 7.13
CA LYS A 121 37.87 2.41 8.12
C LYS A 121 38.23 1.78 9.47
N GLY A 122 38.14 0.46 9.61
CA GLY A 122 38.37 -0.23 10.89
C GLY A 122 37.39 0.19 11.99
N MET A 123 36.25 0.79 11.61
CA MET A 123 35.15 1.19 12.50
C MET A 123 33.99 0.18 12.46
N GLY A 124 34.20 -0.97 11.82
CA GLY A 124 33.29 -2.11 11.90
C GLY A 124 33.06 -2.53 13.35
N LEU A 125 31.90 -3.15 13.61
CA LEU A 125 31.51 -3.59 14.96
C LEU A 125 32.61 -4.45 15.60
N GLU A 126 33.22 -5.33 14.81
CA GLU A 126 34.26 -6.27 15.22
C GLU A 126 35.59 -5.57 15.54
N ALA A 127 36.02 -4.63 14.70
CA ALA A 127 37.23 -3.84 14.91
C ALA A 127 37.10 -2.92 16.15
N THR A 128 35.93 -2.31 16.34
CA THR A 128 35.62 -1.50 17.53
C THR A 128 35.63 -2.35 18.80
N THR A 129 35.11 -3.58 18.75
CA THR A 129 35.11 -4.52 19.89
C THR A 129 36.53 -4.97 20.26
N LEU A 130 37.38 -5.19 19.25
CA LEU A 130 38.79 -5.54 19.43
C LEU A 130 39.61 -4.39 20.08
N GLU A 131 39.39 -3.14 19.68
CA GLU A 131 40.01 -1.99 20.32
C GLU A 131 39.56 -1.84 21.77
N PHE A 132 38.27 -2.07 22.06
CA PHE A 132 37.74 -2.07 23.42
C PHE A 132 38.38 -3.15 24.30
N GLN A 133 38.54 -4.37 23.78
CA GLN A 133 39.26 -5.45 24.48
C GLN A 133 40.72 -5.09 24.77
N ARG A 134 41.42 -4.45 23.81
CA ARG A 134 42.80 -3.97 24.01
C ARG A 134 42.87 -2.90 25.11
N LEU A 135 41.93 -1.97 25.14
CA LEU A 135 41.81 -0.96 26.20
C LEU A 135 41.62 -1.58 27.58
N ILE A 136 40.72 -2.56 27.72
CA ILE A 136 40.46 -3.26 28.99
C ILE A 136 41.72 -4.00 29.46
N LYS A 137 42.42 -4.72 28.58
CA LYS A 137 43.70 -5.37 28.93
C LYS A 137 44.74 -4.36 29.43
N LYS A 138 44.90 -3.24 28.71
CA LYS A 138 45.87 -2.20 29.06
C LYS A 138 45.55 -1.55 30.41
N GLN A 139 44.27 -1.28 30.69
CA GLN A 139 43.86 -0.79 32.01
C GLN A 139 44.11 -1.84 33.11
N GLY A 140 43.82 -3.11 32.86
CA GLY A 140 44.12 -4.19 33.80
C GLY A 140 45.60 -4.30 34.13
N GLU A 141 46.47 -4.21 33.12
CA GLU A 141 47.93 -4.18 33.30
C GLU A 141 48.41 -2.95 34.08
N GLN A 142 47.85 -1.77 33.80
CA GLN A 142 48.17 -0.55 34.55
C GLN A 142 47.75 -0.65 36.02
N LEU A 143 46.57 -1.20 36.29
CA LEU A 143 46.06 -1.40 37.64
C LEU A 143 46.91 -2.42 38.40
N GLN A 144 47.33 -3.50 37.72
CA GLN A 144 48.24 -4.49 38.29
C GLN A 144 49.63 -3.90 38.58
N LYS A 145 50.16 -3.06 37.68
CA LYS A 145 51.42 -2.32 37.92
C LYS A 145 51.29 -1.35 39.09
N PHE A 146 50.16 -0.66 39.22
CA PHE A 146 49.89 0.24 40.32
C PHE A 146 49.85 -0.50 41.67
N ILE A 147 49.15 -1.64 41.75
CA ILE A 147 49.12 -2.48 42.95
C ILE A 147 50.51 -3.01 43.29
N LYS A 148 51.30 -3.45 42.30
CA LYS A 148 52.68 -3.88 42.54
C LYS A 148 53.56 -2.74 43.06
N GLY A 149 53.45 -1.54 42.48
CA GLY A 149 54.18 -0.36 42.92
C GLY A 149 53.81 0.05 44.35
N LEU A 150 52.54 -0.04 44.75
CA LEU A 150 52.10 0.15 46.14
C LEU A 150 52.64 -0.92 47.09
N GLY A 151 52.71 -2.18 46.64
CA GLY A 151 53.31 -3.27 47.41
C GLY A 151 54.83 -3.13 47.57
N GLU A 152 55.51 -2.50 46.61
CA GLU A 152 56.94 -2.21 46.65
C GLU A 152 57.26 -0.99 47.53
N SER A 153 56.42 0.05 47.51
CA SER A 153 56.57 1.22 48.41
C SER A 153 56.14 0.95 49.85
N ALA A 154 55.44 -0.15 50.12
CA ALA A 154 55.05 -0.60 51.46
C ALA A 154 56.06 -1.57 52.10
N LYS A 155 57.18 -1.91 51.42
CA LYS A 155 58.26 -2.68 52.05
C LYS A 155 59.02 -1.75 53.02
N PRO A 156 59.16 -2.10 54.30
CA PRO A 156 59.90 -1.28 55.25
C PRO A 156 61.37 -1.20 54.84
N GLU A 157 61.95 0.00 54.83
CA GLU A 157 63.41 0.17 54.78
C GLU A 157 64.01 -0.55 56.00
N ASP A 158 64.89 -1.53 55.75
CA ASP A 158 65.68 -2.15 56.81
C ASP A 158 66.52 -1.06 57.50
N PRO A 159 66.49 -0.94 58.84
CA PRO A 159 67.28 0.07 59.53
C PRO A 159 68.78 -0.28 59.46
N PRO A 160 69.68 0.72 59.39
CA PRO A 160 71.11 0.47 59.32
C PRO A 160 71.64 -0.06 60.67
N ALA A 161 72.72 -0.85 60.53
CA ALA A 161 73.54 -1.57 61.51
C ALA A 161 73.54 -1.07 62.97
#